data_AF-A0A1B9VNF5-F1
#
_entry.id   AF-A0A1B9VNF5-F1
#
_cell.length_a   1.000
_cell.length_b   1.000
_cell.length_c   1.000
_cell.angle_alpha   90.00
_cell.angle_beta   90.00
_cell.angle_gamma   90.00
#
_symmetry.space_group_name_H-M   'P 1'
#
loop_
_entity.id
_entity.type
_entity.pdbx_description
1 polymer ?
#
loop_
_entity_poly.entity_id
_entity_poly.type
_entity_poly.pdbx_seq_one_letter_code
_entity_poly.pdbx_strand_id
1 'polypeptide(L)'
;MSALDDMPPLPNSIETIDELRTFLWKQHGVTVGEDDPILLVFTMLRVGLDQQERYNERERRALAEAVQAAADTFTRDVDISIKTFKNEAIGDVVRERVEAMNEAARQADRATGKFRKNLLYLSIITAVNLIAVVFNVGLLFAAAR
;
A
#
# COMPACT_ATOMS: atom_id res chain seq x y z
N MET A 1 59.60 20.21 -29.79
CA MET A 1 58.45 20.11 -28.88
C MET A 1 57.47 21.18 -29.30
N SER A 2 56.24 20.79 -29.64
CA SER A 2 55.25 21.65 -30.31
C SER A 2 54.60 22.60 -29.29
N ALA A 3 54.38 23.86 -29.66
CA ALA A 3 53.73 24.88 -28.82
C ALA A 3 52.24 24.58 -28.48
N LEU A 4 51.77 23.38 -28.82
CA LEU A 4 50.43 22.85 -28.56
C LEU A 4 50.40 21.92 -27.33
N ASP A 5 51.55 21.56 -26.75
CA ASP A 5 51.64 20.58 -25.65
C ASP A 5 51.52 21.21 -24.24
N ASP A 6 51.47 22.55 -24.17
CA ASP A 6 51.47 23.34 -22.92
C ASP A 6 50.22 24.24 -22.82
N MET A 7 49.08 23.75 -23.33
CA MET A 7 47.82 24.49 -23.26
C MET A 7 47.26 24.46 -21.84
N PRO A 8 46.96 25.63 -21.22
CA PRO A 8 46.24 25.68 -19.96
C PRO A 8 44.95 24.84 -20.03
N PRO A 9 44.61 24.09 -18.96
CA PRO A 9 43.36 23.36 -18.92
C PRO A 9 42.19 24.34 -19.09
N LEU A 10 41.19 23.92 -19.88
CA LEU A 10 39.98 24.70 -20.07
C LEU A 10 39.39 25.04 -18.69
N PRO A 11 39.17 26.33 -18.37
CA PRO A 11 38.57 26.72 -17.10
C PRO A 11 37.18 26.11 -16.97
N ASN A 12 36.89 25.54 -15.79
CA ASN A 12 35.63 24.83 -15.52
C ASN A 12 34.39 25.77 -15.59
N SER A 13 34.58 27.06 -15.38
CA SER A 13 33.63 28.14 -15.70
C SER A 13 34.41 29.43 -15.98
N ILE A 14 34.08 30.13 -17.07
CA ILE A 14 34.51 31.52 -17.28
C ILE A 14 33.31 32.40 -16.93
N GLU A 15 33.41 33.14 -15.84
CA GLU A 15 32.29 33.87 -15.27
C GLU A 15 32.35 35.37 -15.56
N THR A 16 33.41 35.90 -16.17
CA THR A 16 33.46 37.30 -16.57
C THR A 16 34.08 37.51 -17.96
N ILE A 17 33.74 38.64 -18.59
CA ILE A 17 34.32 39.03 -19.89
C ILE A 17 35.84 39.23 -19.76
N ASP A 18 36.30 39.77 -18.63
CA ASP A 18 37.73 39.98 -18.38
C ASP A 18 38.49 38.66 -18.15
N GLU A 19 37.86 37.66 -17.54
CA GLU A 19 38.40 36.30 -17.47
C GLU A 19 38.51 35.68 -18.86
N LEU A 20 37.50 35.84 -19.72
CA LEU A 20 37.55 35.35 -21.09
C LEU A 20 38.70 36.02 -21.87
N ARG A 21 38.85 37.34 -21.76
CA ARG A 21 39.94 38.08 -22.40
C ARG A 21 41.30 37.62 -21.90
N THR A 22 41.44 37.43 -20.59
CA THR A 22 42.66 36.92 -19.97
C THR A 22 42.97 35.49 -20.43
N PHE A 23 41.95 34.64 -20.57
CA PHE A 23 42.09 33.28 -21.08
C PHE A 23 42.49 33.25 -22.55
N LEU A 24 41.80 34.00 -23.42
CA LEU A 24 42.14 34.09 -24.85
C LEU A 24 43.54 34.65 -25.08
N TRP A 25 43.95 35.61 -24.25
CA TRP A 25 45.32 36.12 -24.26
C TRP A 25 46.35 35.04 -23.87
N LYS A 26 46.13 34.33 -22.76
CA LYS A 26 47.04 33.29 -22.28
C LYS A 26 47.11 32.06 -23.20
N GLN A 27 45.98 31.65 -23.77
CA GLN A 27 45.83 30.42 -24.55
C GLN A 27 46.23 30.61 -26.02
N HIS A 28 45.87 31.76 -26.61
CA HIS A 28 45.96 31.98 -28.04
C HIS A 28 46.76 33.22 -28.43
N GLY A 29 47.24 34.03 -27.46
CA GLY A 29 47.97 35.27 -27.73
C GLY A 29 47.13 36.35 -28.42
N VAL A 30 45.80 36.23 -28.37
CA VAL A 30 44.87 37.15 -29.06
C VAL A 30 44.41 38.24 -28.09
N THR A 31 44.66 39.50 -28.42
CA THR A 31 44.05 40.65 -27.72
C THR A 31 42.66 40.92 -28.28
N VAL A 32 41.64 40.72 -27.46
CA VAL A 32 40.25 41.01 -27.81
C VAL A 32 39.88 42.40 -27.27
N GLY A 33 39.44 43.28 -28.17
CA GLY A 33 38.95 44.62 -27.84
C GLY A 33 37.56 44.59 -27.22
N GLU A 34 37.12 45.69 -26.61
CA GLU A 34 35.82 45.77 -25.94
C GLU A 34 34.64 45.64 -26.92
N ASP A 35 34.81 46.13 -28.15
CA ASP A 35 33.82 46.07 -29.24
C ASP A 35 33.93 44.80 -30.12
N ASP A 36 34.68 43.79 -29.70
CA ASP A 36 34.90 42.60 -30.52
C ASP A 36 33.63 41.71 -30.60
N PRO A 37 33.22 41.27 -31.81
CA PRO A 37 32.06 40.39 -31.97
C PRO A 37 32.16 39.07 -31.21
N ILE A 38 33.36 38.60 -30.86
CA ILE A 38 33.54 37.38 -30.04
C ILE A 38 32.98 37.58 -28.63
N LEU A 39 33.12 38.78 -28.04
CA LEU A 39 32.54 39.10 -26.72
C LEU A 39 31.02 39.20 -26.77
N LEU A 40 30.47 39.69 -27.89
CA LEU A 40 29.03 39.71 -28.14
C LEU A 40 28.46 38.28 -28.14
N VAL A 41 29.10 37.36 -28.86
CA VAL A 41 28.68 35.95 -28.92
C VAL A 41 28.79 35.29 -27.54
N PHE A 42 29.88 35.51 -26.81
CA PHE A 42 30.01 35.02 -25.43
C PHE A 42 28.87 35.52 -24.53
N THR A 43 28.54 36.81 -24.63
CA THR A 43 27.48 37.42 -23.82
C THR A 43 26.12 36.85 -24.18
N MET A 44 25.83 36.64 -25.47
CA MET A 44 24.59 35.98 -25.92
C MET A 44 24.49 34.54 -25.41
N LEU A 45 25.56 33.75 -25.52
CA LEU A 45 25.59 32.37 -25.04
C LEU A 45 25.41 32.31 -23.52
N ARG A 46 26.04 33.22 -22.78
CA ARG A 46 25.89 33.31 -21.32
C ARG A 46 24.46 33.64 -20.92
N VAL A 47 23.84 34.62 -21.57
CA VAL A 47 22.44 34.96 -21.32
C VAL A 47 21.51 33.78 -21.67
N GLY A 48 21.81 33.06 -22.75
CA GLY A 48 21.11 31.83 -23.11
C GLY A 48 21.24 30.74 -22.05
N LEU A 49 22.44 30.54 -21.49
CA LEU A 49 22.67 29.56 -20.42
C LEU A 49 21.97 29.93 -19.12
N ASP A 50 22.00 31.20 -18.70
CA ASP A 50 21.26 31.67 -17.51
C ASP A 50 19.74 31.49 -17.69
N GLN A 51 19.21 31.77 -18.89
CA GLN A 51 17.81 31.48 -19.19
C GLN A 51 17.51 29.98 -19.13
N GLN A 52 18.37 29.15 -19.69
CA GLN A 52 18.21 27.70 -19.67
C GLN A 52 18.25 27.14 -18.25
N GLU A 53 19.14 27.64 -17.40
CA GLU A 53 19.23 27.25 -16.00
C GLU A 53 17.94 27.61 -15.25
N ARG A 54 17.41 28.83 -15.46
CA ARG A 54 16.11 29.25 -14.90
C ARG A 54 14.95 28.38 -15.38
N TYR A 55 14.95 27.97 -16.65
CA TYR A 55 13.93 27.04 -17.16
C TYR A 55 14.07 25.66 -16.52
N ASN A 56 15.29 25.14 -16.40
CA ASN A 56 15.55 23.85 -15.76
C ASN A 56 15.13 23.85 -14.29
N GLU A 57 15.43 24.93 -13.56
CA GLU A 57 15.01 25.13 -12.16
C GLU A 57 13.48 25.11 -12.02
N ARG A 58 12.75 25.74 -12.95
CA ARG A 58 11.28 25.71 -12.99
C ARG A 58 10.74 24.31 -13.30
N GLU A 59 11.31 23.63 -14.29
CA GLU A 59 10.91 22.27 -14.64
C GLU A 59 11.17 21.29 -13.49
N ARG A 60 12.30 21.39 -12.79
CA ARG A 60 12.59 20.58 -11.61
C ARG A 60 11.54 20.76 -10.52
N ARG A 61 11.12 21.99 -10.25
CA ARG A 61 10.06 22.28 -9.27
C ARG A 61 8.72 21.71 -9.72
N ALA A 62 8.33 21.95 -10.97
CA ALA A 62 7.09 21.42 -11.52
C ALA A 62 7.06 19.88 -11.52
N LEU A 63 8.18 19.23 -11.82
CA LEU A 63 8.31 17.78 -11.75
C LEU A 63 8.17 17.27 -10.31
N ALA A 64 8.80 17.93 -9.35
CA ALA A 64 8.67 17.57 -7.93
C ALA A 64 7.22 17.68 -7.45
N GLU A 65 6.52 18.77 -7.79
CA GLU A 65 5.11 18.97 -7.47
C GLU A 65 4.23 17.90 -8.13
N ALA A 66 4.47 17.58 -9.39
CA ALA A 66 3.71 16.55 -10.11
C ALA A 66 3.92 15.16 -9.51
N VAL A 67 5.16 14.82 -9.13
CA VAL A 67 5.48 13.55 -8.47
C VAL A 67 4.81 13.47 -7.10
N GLN A 68 4.82 14.56 -6.32
CA GLN A 68 4.15 14.60 -5.02
C GLN A 68 2.64 14.44 -5.18
N ALA A 69 2.01 15.15 -6.11
CA ALA A 69 0.58 15.02 -6.37
C ALA A 69 0.19 13.60 -6.82
N ALA A 70 1.03 12.96 -7.65
CA ALA A 70 0.82 11.58 -8.07
C ALA A 70 0.95 10.60 -6.90
N ALA A 71 1.95 10.79 -6.03
CA ALA A 71 2.16 9.97 -4.84
C ALA A 71 1.00 10.10 -3.82
N ASP A 72 0.51 11.33 -3.60
CA ASP A 72 -0.63 11.60 -2.72
C ASP A 72 -1.92 10.95 -3.28
N THR A 73 -2.15 11.07 -4.58
CA THR A 73 -3.29 10.44 -5.25
C THR A 73 -3.23 8.93 -5.13
N PHE A 74 -2.06 8.33 -5.41
CA PHE A 74 -1.86 6.89 -5.29
C PHE A 74 -2.08 6.40 -3.85
N THR A 75 -1.53 7.11 -2.86
CA THR A 75 -1.70 6.76 -1.44
C THR A 75 -3.17 6.80 -1.03
N ARG A 76 -3.91 7.81 -1.49
CA ARG A 76 -5.35 7.93 -1.24
C ARG A 76 -6.14 6.80 -1.89
N ASP A 77 -5.83 6.44 -3.12
CA ASP A 77 -6.53 5.38 -3.85
C ASP A 77 -6.25 4.00 -3.23
N VAL A 78 -5.04 3.76 -2.71
CA VAL A 78 -4.70 2.57 -1.92
C VAL A 78 -5.48 2.55 -0.60
N ASP A 79 -5.56 3.66 0.13
CA ASP A 79 -6.35 3.73 1.38
C ASP A 79 -7.85 3.46 1.13
N ILE A 80 -8.40 4.01 0.06
CA ILE A 80 -9.78 3.72 -0.37
C ILE A 80 -9.94 2.23 -0.67
N SER A 81 -9.01 1.64 -1.41
CA SER A 81 -9.05 0.21 -1.76
C SER A 81 -8.97 -0.68 -0.52
N ILE A 82 -8.11 -0.34 0.45
CA ILE A 82 -8.01 -1.06 1.74
C ILE A 82 -9.31 -0.93 2.54
N LYS A 83 -9.91 0.26 2.59
CA LYS A 83 -11.21 0.47 3.28
C LYS A 83 -12.33 -0.33 2.63
N THR A 84 -12.40 -0.36 1.30
CA THR A 84 -13.36 -1.17 0.55
C THR A 84 -13.15 -2.66 0.84
N PHE A 85 -11.90 -3.15 0.75
CA PHE A 85 -11.58 -4.54 1.04
C PHE A 85 -11.92 -4.92 2.49
N LYS A 86 -11.62 -4.05 3.46
CA LYS A 86 -11.99 -4.26 4.86
C LYS A 86 -13.50 -4.37 5.05
N ASN A 87 -14.28 -3.50 4.39
CA ASN A 87 -15.74 -3.51 4.51
C ASN A 87 -16.35 -4.77 3.86
N GLU A 88 -15.82 -5.17 2.70
CA GLU A 88 -16.27 -6.38 1.98
C GLU A 88 -15.89 -7.66 2.74
N ALA A 89 -14.65 -7.75 3.23
CA ALA A 89 -14.20 -8.88 4.04
C ALA A 89 -14.97 -9.00 5.38
N ILE A 90 -15.31 -7.89 6.02
CA ILE A 90 -16.19 -7.92 7.22
C ILE A 90 -17.59 -8.40 6.84
N GLY A 91 -18.14 -7.95 5.71
CA GLY A 91 -19.45 -8.38 5.23
C GLY A 91 -19.53 -9.88 4.97
N ASP A 92 -18.54 -10.44 4.27
CA ASP A 92 -18.50 -11.86 3.93
C ASP A 92 -18.22 -12.75 5.14
N VAL A 93 -17.26 -12.38 5.99
CA VAL A 93 -16.98 -13.16 7.21
C VAL A 93 -18.17 -13.14 8.17
N VAL A 94 -18.86 -12.00 8.33
CA VAL A 94 -20.06 -11.93 9.18
C VAL A 94 -21.19 -12.76 8.57
N ARG A 95 -21.39 -12.73 7.25
CA ARG A 95 -22.40 -13.53 6.56
C ARG A 95 -22.18 -15.03 6.75
N GLU A 96 -20.94 -15.50 6.55
CA GLU A 96 -20.57 -16.90 6.73
C GLU A 96 -20.77 -17.37 8.18
N ARG A 97 -20.40 -16.54 9.17
CA ARG A 97 -20.59 -16.86 10.59
C ARG A 97 -22.06 -16.87 10.99
N VAL A 98 -22.87 -15.97 10.45
CA VAL A 98 -24.32 -15.93 10.69
C VAL A 98 -25.00 -17.14 10.06
N GLU A 99 -24.61 -17.56 8.85
CA GLU A 99 -25.12 -18.77 8.21
C GLU A 99 -24.75 -20.02 9.00
N ALA A 100 -23.49 -20.16 9.43
CA ALA A 100 -23.04 -21.26 10.28
C ALA A 100 -23.77 -21.28 11.64
N MET A 101 -24.00 -20.12 12.27
CA MET A 101 -24.78 -20.03 13.51
C MET A 101 -26.25 -20.41 13.30
N ASN A 102 -26.86 -20.00 12.20
CA ASN A 102 -28.24 -20.32 11.88
C ASN A 102 -28.40 -21.83 11.58
N GLU A 103 -27.43 -22.45 10.92
CA GLU A 103 -27.39 -23.90 10.73
C GLU A 103 -27.20 -24.65 12.05
N ALA A 104 -26.29 -24.19 12.91
CA ALA A 104 -26.10 -24.75 14.25
C ALA A 104 -27.37 -24.64 15.11
N ALA A 105 -28.07 -23.50 15.04
CA ALA A 105 -29.35 -23.30 15.73
C ALA A 105 -30.43 -24.27 15.22
N ARG A 106 -30.57 -24.44 13.90
CA ARG A 106 -31.50 -25.42 13.32
C ARG A 106 -31.15 -26.86 13.71
N GLN A 107 -29.87 -27.20 13.81
CA GLN A 107 -29.44 -28.52 14.27
C GLN A 107 -29.75 -28.72 15.76
N ALA A 108 -29.53 -27.69 16.59
CA ALA A 108 -29.88 -27.70 18.01
C ALA A 108 -31.40 -27.85 18.22
N ASP A 109 -32.24 -27.16 17.43
CA ASP A 109 -33.71 -27.30 17.48
C ASP A 109 -34.17 -28.71 17.08
N ARG A 110 -33.54 -29.30 16.06
CA ARG A 110 -33.82 -30.70 15.69
C ARG A 110 -33.36 -31.68 16.77
N ALA A 111 -32.22 -31.42 17.40
CA ALA A 111 -31.69 -32.24 18.48
C ALA A 111 -32.59 -32.18 19.72
N THR A 112 -33.02 -30.99 20.16
CA THR A 112 -33.93 -30.82 21.30
C THR A 112 -35.28 -31.49 21.06
N GLY A 113 -35.81 -31.42 19.84
CA GLY A 113 -37.02 -32.16 19.44
C GLY A 113 -36.86 -33.68 19.56
N LYS A 114 -35.72 -34.23 19.14
CA LYS A 114 -35.40 -35.66 19.29
C LYS A 114 -35.15 -36.04 20.75
N PHE A 115 -34.46 -35.20 21.52
CA PHE A 115 -34.24 -35.42 22.95
C PHE A 115 -35.55 -35.47 23.73
N ARG A 116 -36.51 -34.57 23.47
CA ARG A 116 -37.84 -34.63 24.09
C ARG A 116 -38.57 -35.94 23.79
N LYS A 117 -38.53 -36.42 22.54
CA LYS A 117 -39.12 -37.71 22.16
C LYS A 117 -38.43 -38.88 22.85
N ASN A 118 -37.09 -38.88 22.90
CA ASN A 118 -36.33 -39.92 23.59
C ASN A 118 -36.60 -39.93 25.10
N LEU A 119 -36.75 -38.77 25.74
CA LEU A 119 -37.13 -38.68 27.15
C LEU A 119 -38.54 -39.23 27.41
N LEU A 120 -39.50 -38.98 26.50
CA LEU A 120 -40.83 -39.59 26.59
C LEU A 120 -40.77 -41.11 26.48
N TYR A 121 -40.00 -41.66 25.52
CA TYR A 121 -39.81 -43.11 25.42
C TYR A 121 -39.14 -43.70 26.66
N LEU A 122 -38.10 -43.04 27.17
CA LEU A 122 -37.42 -43.47 28.39
C LEU A 122 -38.36 -43.47 29.59
N SER A 123 -39.20 -42.44 29.72
CA SER A 123 -40.21 -42.33 30.78
C SER A 123 -41.22 -43.48 30.72
N ILE A 124 -41.71 -43.84 29.53
CA ILE A 124 -42.64 -44.96 29.33
C ILE A 124 -41.99 -46.28 29.73
N ILE A 125 -40.77 -46.56 29.25
CA ILE A 125 -40.05 -47.80 29.57
C ILE A 125 -39.77 -47.90 31.07
N THR A 126 -39.40 -46.78 31.71
CA THR A 126 -39.16 -46.73 33.15
C THR A 126 -40.43 -47.01 33.95
N ALA A 127 -41.57 -46.46 33.53
CA ALA A 127 -42.87 -46.73 34.15
C ALA A 127 -43.29 -48.20 34.01
N VAL A 128 -43.10 -48.80 32.84
CA VAL A 128 -43.38 -50.23 32.61
C VAL A 128 -42.47 -51.11 33.47
N ASN A 129 -41.18 -50.78 33.56
CA ASN A 129 -40.24 -51.53 34.39
C ASN A 129 -40.60 -51.43 35.88
N LEU A 130 -41.03 -50.25 36.35
CA LEU A 130 -41.50 -50.07 37.72
C LEU A 130 -42.70 -50.99 38.03
N ILE A 131 -43.68 -51.07 37.12
CA ILE A 131 -44.86 -51.94 37.27
C ILE A 131 -44.42 -53.41 37.30
N ALA A 132 -43.51 -53.82 36.41
CA ALA A 132 -42.99 -55.18 36.37
C ALA A 132 -42.25 -55.55 37.66
N VAL A 133 -41.47 -54.64 38.25
CA VAL A 133 -40.80 -54.86 39.53
C VAL A 133 -41.82 -55.02 40.65
N VAL A 134 -42.83 -54.15 40.74
CA VAL A 134 -43.89 -54.24 41.76
C VAL A 134 -44.66 -55.56 41.63
N PHE A 135 -44.99 -55.97 40.41
CA PHE A 135 -45.69 -57.24 40.16
C PHE A 135 -44.84 -58.44 40.57
N ASN A 136 -43.56 -58.47 40.19
CA ASN A 136 -42.65 -59.56 40.59
C ASN A 136 -42.47 -59.63 42.10
N VAL A 137 -42.29 -58.49 42.78
CA VAL A 137 -42.18 -58.43 44.25
C VAL A 137 -43.48 -58.91 44.91
N GLY A 138 -44.65 -58.50 44.39
CA GLY A 138 -45.95 -58.96 44.89
C GLY A 138 -46.17 -60.45 44.69
N LEU A 139 -45.75 -61.01 43.55
CA LEU A 139 -45.88 -62.43 43.24
C LEU A 139 -44.93 -63.27 44.12
N LEU A 140 -43.70 -62.81 44.32
CA LEU A 140 -42.78 -63.43 45.28
C LEU A 140 -43.32 -63.39 46.72
N PHE A 141 -43.91 -62.27 47.13
CA PHE A 141 -44.52 -62.14 48.46
C PHE A 141 -45.74 -63.05 48.64
N ALA A 142 -46.55 -63.22 47.60
CA ALA A 142 -47.70 -64.12 47.61
C ALA A 142 -47.30 -65.61 47.60
N ALA A 143 -46.20 -65.97 46.92
CA ALA A 143 -45.68 -67.34 46.88
C ALA A 143 -44.89 -67.72 48.14
N ALA A 144 -44.34 -66.75 48.87
CA ALA A 144 -43.59 -66.96 50.11
C ALA A 144 -44.47 -67.01 51.38
N ARG A 145 -45.79 -66.92 51.23
CA ARG A 145 -46.79 -67.05 52.30
C ARG A 145 -47.55 -68.36 52.17
#